data_AF-A0A5B7SUV8-F1
#
_entry.id   AF-A0A5B7SUV8-F1
#
_cell.length_a   1.000
_cell.length_b   1.000
_cell.length_c   1.000
_cell.angle_alpha   90.00
_cell.angle_beta   90.00
_cell.angle_gamma   90.00
#
_symmetry.space_group_name_H-M   'P 1'
#
loop_
_entity.id
_entity.type
_entity.pdbx_description
1 polymer ?
#
loop_
_entity_poly.entity_id
_entity_poly.type
_entity_poly.pdbx_seq_one_letter_code
_entity_poly.pdbx_strand_id
1 'polypeptide(L)'
;MIKIRLFLLLLILLVFCSCEENAKSEIIGIWDYSRPIKEQLKIEFDDDTENQLKYSKASKIWTKYEDEGFEHFYLEFEEQGKLVEYKAGMAFKFDYKISNDTIFKDNEPFYRIVQLTRDSLTLKYLYSDKPTIYSKVEIDLSSHELMN
;
A
#
# COMPACT_ATOMS: atom_id res chain seq x y z
N MET A 1 -22.67 41.74 -25.13
CA MET A 1 -21.46 41.77 -24.27
C MET A 1 -21.51 40.82 -23.06
N ILE A 2 -22.67 40.46 -22.51
CA ILE A 2 -22.79 39.59 -21.32
C ILE A 2 -22.43 38.11 -21.59
N LYS A 3 -22.71 37.58 -22.79
CA LYS A 3 -22.44 36.17 -23.15
C LYS A 3 -20.94 35.78 -23.15
N ILE A 4 -20.04 36.72 -23.46
CA ILE A 4 -18.59 36.47 -23.50
C ILE A 4 -18.01 36.33 -22.08
N ARG A 5 -18.54 37.08 -21.11
CA ARG A 5 -18.07 37.01 -19.70
C ARG A 5 -18.48 35.71 -19.01
N LEU A 6 -19.65 35.17 -19.33
CA LEU A 6 -20.11 33.89 -18.77
C LEU A 6 -19.29 32.70 -19.29
N PHE A 7 -18.91 32.75 -20.58
CA PHE A 7 -18.12 31.69 -21.22
C PHE A 7 -16.69 31.63 -20.67
N LEU A 8 -16.07 32.79 -20.42
CA LEU A 8 -14.74 32.89 -19.79
C LEU A 8 -14.73 32.36 -18.35
N LEU A 9 -15.79 32.62 -17.57
CA LEU A 9 -15.93 32.06 -16.22
C LEU A 9 -16.09 30.53 -16.22
N LEU A 10 -16.82 29.98 -17.20
CA LEU A 10 -16.99 28.54 -17.34
C LEU A 10 -15.68 27.83 -17.76
N LEU A 11 -14.88 28.50 -18.60
CA LEU A 11 -13.60 27.96 -19.08
C LEU A 11 -12.53 27.97 -17.97
N ILE A 12 -12.55 28.97 -17.08
CA ILE A 12 -11.67 29.03 -15.91
C ILE A 12 -12.02 27.94 -14.90
N LEU A 13 -13.31 27.62 -14.70
CA LEU A 13 -13.75 26.53 -13.81
C LEU A 13 -13.30 25.14 -14.28
N LEU A 14 -13.14 24.92 -15.60
CA LEU A 14 -12.66 23.65 -16.15
C LEU A 14 -11.15 23.43 -15.96
N VAL A 15 -10.35 24.50 -15.85
CA VAL A 15 -8.89 24.39 -15.71
C VAL A 15 -8.46 23.98 -14.29
N PHE A 16 -9.27 24.27 -13.27
CA PHE A 16 -8.93 23.93 -11.88
C PHE A 16 -9.33 22.51 -11.46
N CYS A 17 -9.99 21.72 -12.32
CA CYS A 17 -10.49 20.39 -11.96
C CYS A 17 -9.53 19.23 -12.34
N SER A 18 -8.53 19.46 -13.20
CA SER A 18 -7.67 18.38 -13.72
C SER A 18 -6.39 18.07 -12.91
N CYS A 19 -6.18 18.68 -11.74
CA CYS A 19 -4.97 18.40 -10.95
C CYS A 19 -5.08 17.20 -10.00
N GLU A 20 -6.29 16.74 -9.63
CA GLU A 20 -6.45 15.67 -8.63
C GLU A 20 -6.40 14.25 -9.22
N GLU A 21 -6.71 14.06 -10.51
CA GLU A 21 -6.79 12.71 -11.11
C GLU A 21 -5.41 12.05 -11.32
N ASN A 22 -4.35 12.83 -11.55
CA ASN A 22 -3.03 12.28 -11.92
C ASN A 22 -2.35 11.51 -10.78
N ALA A 23 -2.47 11.97 -9.53
CA ALA A 23 -1.85 11.26 -8.39
C ALA A 23 -2.50 9.90 -8.11
N LYS A 24 -3.78 9.74 -8.46
CA LYS A 24 -4.54 8.51 -8.21
C LYS A 24 -4.22 7.40 -9.21
N SER A 25 -3.84 7.73 -10.45
CA SER A 25 -3.49 6.71 -11.45
C SER A 25 -2.07 6.17 -11.25
N GLU A 26 -1.12 7.03 -10.87
CA GLU A 26 0.29 6.62 -10.73
C GLU A 26 0.55 5.68 -9.54
N ILE A 27 -0.25 5.80 -8.47
CA ILE A 27 -0.15 4.96 -7.27
C ILE A 27 -0.65 3.52 -7.49
N ILE A 28 -1.42 3.26 -8.54
CA ILE A 28 -1.96 1.92 -8.83
C ILE A 28 -0.82 0.93 -9.08
N GLY A 29 -0.94 -0.26 -8.48
CA GLY A 29 0.04 -1.34 -8.58
C GLY A 29 0.57 -1.81 -7.22
N ILE A 30 1.61 -2.65 -7.26
CA ILE A 30 2.23 -3.28 -6.09
C ILE A 30 3.51 -2.52 -5.73
N TRP A 31 3.65 -2.23 -4.44
CA TRP A 31 4.75 -1.46 -3.87
C TRP A 31 5.44 -2.25 -2.77
N ASP A 32 6.75 -2.45 -2.87
CA ASP A 32 7.55 -3.23 -1.94
C ASP A 32 8.39 -2.33 -1.03
N TYR A 33 8.31 -2.60 0.27
CA TYR A 33 9.31 -2.20 1.24
C TYR A 33 9.89 -3.46 1.90
N SER A 34 11.17 -3.73 1.63
CA SER A 34 11.91 -4.83 2.26
C SER A 34 12.89 -4.31 3.30
N ARG A 35 13.11 -5.08 4.36
CA ARG A 35 14.16 -4.80 5.35
C ARG A 35 14.82 -6.09 5.84
N PRO A 36 16.09 -6.02 6.28
CA PRO A 36 16.76 -7.19 6.84
C PRO A 36 16.01 -7.72 8.06
N ILE A 37 15.87 -9.04 8.15
CA ILE A 37 15.32 -9.69 9.35
C ILE A 37 16.34 -9.52 10.48
N LYS A 38 15.94 -8.83 11.54
CA LYS A 38 16.77 -8.73 12.75
C LYS A 38 16.70 -10.07 13.49
N GLU A 39 17.86 -10.60 13.92
CA GLU A 39 18.00 -11.89 14.64
C GLU A 39 17.07 -12.06 15.86
N GLN A 40 16.50 -10.96 16.37
CA GLN A 40 15.60 -10.93 17.55
C GLN A 40 14.13 -11.27 17.23
N LEU A 41 13.72 -11.33 15.96
CA LEU A 41 12.37 -11.70 15.53
C LEU A 41 12.29 -13.18 15.08
N LYS A 42 13.00 -14.07 15.78
CA LYS A 42 12.52 -15.45 15.87
C LYS A 42 11.26 -15.40 16.70
N ILE A 43 10.12 -15.23 16.05
CA ILE A 43 8.83 -15.52 16.67
C ILE A 43 8.89 -17.02 16.99
N GLU A 44 9.25 -17.35 18.23
CA GLU A 44 8.95 -18.67 18.80
C GLU A 44 7.42 -18.74 18.83
N PHE A 45 6.86 -19.38 17.80
CA PHE A 45 5.48 -19.84 17.86
C PHE A 45 5.45 -20.86 18.99
N ASP A 46 4.74 -20.53 20.07
CA ASP A 46 4.56 -21.39 21.23
C ASP A 46 4.07 -22.77 20.78
N ASP A 47 4.85 -23.79 21.12
CA ASP A 47 4.89 -25.12 20.49
C ASP A 47 3.69 -26.01 20.91
N ASP A 48 2.72 -25.47 21.65
CA ASP A 48 1.59 -26.23 22.19
C ASP A 48 0.44 -26.44 21.16
N THR A 49 0.66 -26.09 19.89
CA THR A 49 -0.27 -26.35 18.76
C THR A 49 0.42 -27.02 17.57
N GLU A 50 1.41 -27.89 17.84
CA GLU A 50 2.40 -28.45 16.91
C GLU A 50 1.86 -29.17 15.65
N ASN A 51 0.56 -29.46 15.56
CA ASN A 51 -0.02 -30.20 14.43
C ASN A 51 -0.89 -29.40 13.45
N GLN A 52 -1.19 -28.11 13.70
CA GLN A 52 -1.98 -27.30 12.76
C GLN A 52 -1.20 -26.16 12.09
N LEU A 53 -0.10 -25.70 12.68
CA LEU A 53 0.70 -24.58 12.16
C LEU A 53 1.73 -24.97 11.08
N LYS A 54 2.10 -26.26 10.94
CA LYS A 54 3.07 -26.74 9.95
C LYS A 54 2.65 -26.58 8.48
N TYR A 55 1.44 -26.09 8.17
CA TYR A 55 0.91 -26.03 6.80
C TYR A 55 0.08 -24.79 6.43
N SER A 56 0.19 -23.66 7.14
CA SER A 56 -0.43 -22.42 6.62
C SER A 56 0.38 -21.85 5.46
N LYS A 57 -0.29 -21.17 4.51
CA LYS A 57 0.41 -20.51 3.39
C LYS A 57 1.34 -19.42 3.91
N ALA A 58 0.93 -18.75 4.99
CA ALA A 58 1.71 -17.71 5.63
C ALA A 58 3.06 -18.21 6.16
N SER A 59 3.09 -19.37 6.83
CA SER A 59 4.33 -19.98 7.34
C SER A 59 5.35 -20.28 6.24
N LYS A 60 4.89 -20.81 5.09
CA LYS A 60 5.78 -21.08 3.94
C LYS A 60 6.40 -19.81 3.35
N ILE A 61 5.65 -18.72 3.30
CA ILE A 61 6.16 -17.42 2.82
C ILE A 61 7.16 -16.86 3.84
N TRP A 62 6.89 -17.00 5.13
CA TRP A 62 7.83 -16.58 6.17
C TRP A 62 9.17 -17.33 6.07
N THR A 63 9.15 -18.65 5.91
CA THR A 63 10.38 -19.43 5.69
C THR A 63 11.15 -18.95 4.46
N LYS A 64 10.47 -18.62 3.37
CA LYS A 64 11.12 -18.04 2.17
C LYS A 64 11.80 -16.70 2.50
N TYR A 65 11.17 -15.83 3.27
CA TYR A 65 11.75 -14.55 3.69
C TYR A 65 12.97 -14.75 4.61
N GLU A 66 12.91 -15.72 5.51
CA GLU A 66 14.04 -16.12 6.34
C GLU A 66 15.24 -16.60 5.50
N ASP A 67 14.99 -17.43 4.48
CA ASP A 67 16.02 -17.91 3.55
C ASP A 67 16.64 -16.76 2.74
N GLU A 68 15.86 -15.75 2.39
CA GLU A 68 16.34 -14.53 1.71
C GLU A 68 17.07 -13.56 2.67
N GLY A 69 16.82 -13.66 3.97
CA GLY A 69 17.33 -12.75 5.00
C GLY A 69 16.61 -11.39 5.05
N PHE A 70 15.52 -11.23 4.30
CA PHE A 70 14.72 -10.01 4.23
C PHE A 70 13.25 -10.32 4.47
N GLU A 71 12.60 -9.50 5.30
CA GLU A 71 11.14 -9.47 5.37
C GLU A 71 10.62 -8.42 4.39
N HIS A 72 9.63 -8.80 3.61
CA HIS A 72 8.98 -7.95 2.63
C HIS A 72 7.60 -7.51 3.11
N PHE A 73 7.28 -6.25 2.83
CA PHE A 73 5.99 -5.64 3.08
C PHE A 73 5.47 -5.07 1.77
N TYR A 74 4.37 -5.61 1.27
CA TYR A 74 3.76 -5.10 0.03
C TYR A 74 2.49 -4.31 0.30
N LEU A 75 2.29 -3.25 -0.47
CA LEU A 75 1.02 -2.55 -0.61
C LEU A 75 0.55 -2.67 -2.06
N GLU A 76 -0.65 -3.19 -2.26
CA GLU A 76 -1.31 -3.19 -3.58
C GLU A 76 -2.47 -2.20 -3.58
N PHE A 77 -2.40 -1.22 -4.48
CA PHE A 77 -3.50 -0.29 -4.73
C PHE A 77 -4.22 -0.69 -6.02
N GLU A 78 -5.46 -1.17 -5.88
CA GLU A 78 -6.33 -1.57 -7.00
C GLU A 78 -7.14 -0.37 -7.52
N GLU A 79 -7.37 -0.30 -8.84
CA GLU A 79 -8.15 0.78 -9.48
C GLU A 79 -9.56 0.96 -8.88
N GLN A 80 -10.14 -0.12 -8.36
CA GLN A 80 -11.48 -0.16 -7.79
C GLN A 80 -11.55 0.45 -6.37
N GLY A 81 -10.46 1.02 -5.85
CA GLY A 81 -10.42 1.62 -4.52
C GLY A 81 -10.21 0.60 -3.41
N LYS A 82 -9.51 -0.51 -3.69
CA LYS A 82 -9.10 -1.50 -2.70
C LYS A 82 -7.59 -1.46 -2.43
N LEU A 83 -7.24 -1.47 -1.16
CA LEU A 83 -5.86 -1.55 -0.68
C LEU A 83 -5.66 -2.94 -0.10
N VAL A 84 -4.62 -3.64 -0.54
CA VAL A 84 -4.19 -4.91 0.07
C VAL A 84 -2.83 -4.72 0.73
N GLU A 85 -2.75 -5.00 2.03
CA GLU A 85 -1.51 -5.03 2.79
C GLU A 85 -1.01 -6.47 2.92
N TYR A 86 0.22 -6.72 2.48
CA TYR A 86 0.86 -8.02 2.58
C TYR A 86 1.97 -8.00 3.62
N LYS A 87 1.86 -8.85 4.64
CA LYS A 87 2.82 -8.93 5.73
C LYS A 87 2.89 -10.34 6.29
N ALA A 88 4.12 -10.86 6.47
CA ALA A 88 4.38 -12.17 7.06
C ALA A 88 3.52 -13.29 6.43
N GLY A 89 3.39 -13.27 5.10
CA GLY A 89 2.63 -14.28 4.35
C GLY A 89 1.10 -14.16 4.43
N MET A 90 0.59 -13.11 5.08
CA MET A 90 -0.83 -12.78 5.16
C MET A 90 -1.15 -11.61 4.23
N ALA A 91 -2.41 -11.52 3.78
CA ALA A 91 -2.95 -10.42 3.01
C ALA A 91 -4.20 -9.86 3.71
N PHE A 92 -4.29 -8.54 3.85
CA PHE A 92 -5.43 -7.85 4.47
C PHE A 92 -6.00 -6.84 3.48
N LYS A 93 -7.29 -6.96 3.17
CA LYS A 93 -7.95 -6.14 2.14
C LYS A 93 -8.87 -5.10 2.77
N PHE A 94 -8.71 -3.85 2.34
CA PHE A 94 -9.41 -2.68 2.89
C PHE A 94 -9.98 -1.81 1.77
N ASP A 95 -10.96 -0.98 2.10
CA ASP A 95 -11.34 0.13 1.24
C ASP A 95 -10.34 1.26 1.37
N TYR A 96 -9.98 1.91 0.25
CA TYR A 96 -9.15 3.11 0.29
C TYR A 96 -9.65 4.23 -0.62
N LYS A 97 -9.28 5.45 -0.24
CA LYS A 97 -9.42 6.65 -1.06
C LYS A 97 -8.25 7.58 -0.81
N ILE A 98 -7.99 8.46 -1.76
CA ILE A 98 -6.95 9.49 -1.65
C ILE A 98 -7.63 10.85 -1.72
N SER A 99 -7.27 11.75 -0.80
CA SER A 99 -7.69 13.15 -0.82
C SER A 99 -6.59 13.99 -0.16
N ASN A 100 -6.18 15.08 -0.80
CA ASN A 100 -5.15 16.01 -0.30
C ASN A 100 -3.89 15.27 0.19
N ASP A 101 -3.25 14.49 -0.69
CA ASP A 101 -2.06 13.68 -0.39
C ASP A 101 -2.21 12.72 0.79
N THR A 102 -3.44 12.42 1.22
CA THR A 102 -3.72 11.53 2.33
C THR A 102 -4.46 10.30 1.81
N ILE A 103 -3.91 9.13 2.09
CA ILE A 103 -4.57 7.85 1.89
C ILE A 103 -5.42 7.58 3.13
N PHE A 104 -6.71 7.37 2.91
CA PHE A 104 -7.65 6.93 3.92
C PHE A 104 -7.90 5.44 3.75
N LYS A 105 -7.82 4.68 4.83
CA LYS A 105 -8.11 3.25 4.91
C LYS A 105 -9.39 3.07 5.73
N ASP A 106 -10.41 2.45 5.14
CA ASP A 106 -11.76 2.31 5.74
C ASP A 106 -12.32 3.63 6.30
N ASN A 107 -12.09 4.71 5.57
CA ASN A 107 -12.44 6.10 5.92
C ASN A 107 -11.62 6.77 7.03
N GLU A 108 -10.68 6.08 7.66
CA GLU A 108 -9.75 6.66 8.62
C GLU A 108 -8.45 7.11 7.92
N PRO A 109 -7.88 8.26 8.27
CA PRO A 109 -6.63 8.71 7.66
C PRO A 109 -5.50 7.76 8.07
N PHE A 110 -4.71 7.28 7.10
CA PHE A 110 -3.76 6.19 7.33
C PHE A 110 -2.33 6.57 6.96
N TYR A 111 -2.10 6.97 5.70
CA TYR A 111 -0.81 7.46 5.21
C TYR A 111 -0.92 8.87 4.65
N ARG A 112 0.17 9.63 4.73
CA ARG A 112 0.41 10.77 3.86
C ARG A 112 1.38 10.39 2.74
N ILE A 113 1.03 10.69 1.50
CA ILE A 113 1.91 10.62 0.34
C ILE A 113 2.89 11.79 0.45
N VAL A 114 4.17 11.49 0.64
CA VAL A 114 5.23 12.50 0.69
C VAL A 114 5.80 12.75 -0.70
N GLN A 115 5.93 11.67 -1.48
CA GLN A 115 6.41 11.72 -2.85
C GLN A 115 5.85 10.51 -3.61
N LEU A 116 5.42 10.73 -4.85
CA LEU A 116 5.03 9.68 -5.77
C LEU A 116 5.75 9.92 -7.10
N THR A 117 6.34 8.87 -7.63
CA THR A 117 6.95 8.80 -8.95
C THR A 117 6.53 7.48 -9.59
N ARG A 118 6.90 7.28 -10.86
CA ARG A 118 6.62 6.01 -11.56
C ARG A 118 7.14 4.77 -10.81
N ASP A 119 8.31 4.86 -10.19
CA ASP A 119 9.03 3.70 -9.65
C ASP A 119 9.20 3.73 -8.12
N SER A 120 8.90 4.86 -7.49
CA SER A 120 9.06 5.06 -6.04
C SER A 120 7.86 5.77 -5.43
N LEU A 121 7.41 5.26 -4.27
CA LEU A 121 6.34 5.81 -3.45
C LEU A 121 6.87 6.02 -2.02
N THR A 122 6.87 7.27 -1.56
CA THR A 122 7.27 7.62 -0.19
C THR A 122 6.03 7.92 0.63
N LEU A 123 5.75 7.10 1.65
CA LEU A 123 4.62 7.26 2.55
C LEU A 123 5.08 7.61 3.96
N LYS A 124 4.41 8.56 4.61
CA LYS A 124 4.52 8.77 6.05
C LYS A 124 3.29 8.16 6.72
N TYR A 125 3.48 7.14 7.55
CA TYR A 125 2.41 6.64 8.42
C TYR A 125 1.99 7.74 9.38
N LEU A 126 0.71 8.04 9.51
CA LEU A 126 0.28 9.22 10.28
C LEU A 126 0.59 9.12 11.77
N TYR A 127 0.78 7.90 12.29
CA TYR A 127 1.15 7.64 13.68
C TYR A 127 2.66 7.38 13.87
N SER A 128 3.48 7.59 12.83
CA SER A 128 4.94 7.48 12.89
C SER A 128 5.60 8.72 12.30
N ASP A 129 6.74 9.11 12.84
CA ASP A 129 7.48 10.25 12.32
C ASP A 129 8.38 9.93 11.13
N LYS A 130 8.66 8.64 10.89
CA LYS A 130 9.57 8.22 9.83
C LYS A 130 8.80 7.86 8.56
N PRO A 131 9.13 8.48 7.41
CA PRO A 131 8.62 8.02 6.13
C PRO A 131 9.26 6.69 5.73
N THR A 132 8.51 5.89 4.98
CA THR A 132 8.94 4.65 4.37
C THR A 132 8.94 4.83 2.86
N ILE A 133 9.98 4.35 2.20
CA ILE A 133 10.12 4.37 0.75
C ILE A 133 9.78 2.97 0.24
N TYR A 134 8.84 2.91 -0.69
CA TYR A 134 8.45 1.69 -1.39
C TYR A 134 8.87 1.77 -2.85
N SER A 135 9.27 0.64 -3.42
CA SER A 135 9.61 0.51 -4.84
C SER A 135 8.48 -0.17 -5.59
N LYS A 136 8.19 0.27 -6.81
CA LYS A 136 7.17 -0.38 -7.65
C LYS A 136 7.67 -1.74 -8.14
N VAL A 137 6.85 -2.77 -8.03
CA VAL A 137 7.20 -4.14 -8.41
C VAL A 137 6.07 -4.82 -9.17
N GLU A 138 6.42 -5.81 -10.00
CA GLU A 138 5.50 -6.72 -10.67
C GLU A 138 5.75 -8.13 -10.12
N ILE A 139 4.96 -8.56 -9.13
CA ILE A 139 5.13 -9.83 -8.43
C ILE A 139 3.78 -10.52 -8.20
N ASP A 140 3.75 -11.85 -8.29
CA ASP A 140 2.58 -12.64 -7.93
C ASP A 140 2.52 -12.83 -6.40
N LEU A 141 1.50 -12.26 -5.77
CA LEU A 141 1.25 -12.38 -4.32
C LEU A 141 0.10 -13.34 -3.98
N SER A 142 -0.44 -14.07 -4.97
CA SER A 142 -1.59 -14.97 -4.81
C SER A 142 -1.39 -16.11 -3.80
N SER A 143 -0.14 -16.40 -3.46
CA SER A 143 0.22 -17.36 -2.41
C SER A 143 -0.05 -16.85 -1.00
N HIS A 144 -0.23 -15.54 -0.77
CA HIS A 144 -0.53 -14.99 0.53
C HIS A 144 -1.93 -15.39 1.00
N GLU A 145 -2.07 -15.62 2.30
CA GLU A 145 -3.33 -16.02 2.90
C GLU A 145 -4.19 -14.78 3.17
N LEU A 146 -5.33 -14.68 2.48
CA LEU A 146 -6.27 -13.57 2.71
C LEU A 146 -6.94 -13.76 4.08
N MET A 147 -6.76 -12.75 4.94
CA MET A 147 -7.38 -12.67 6.25
C MET A 147 -8.70 -11.89 6.12
N ASN A 148 -9.81 -12.56 6.43
CA ASN A 148 -11.15 -11.97 6.44
C ASN A 148 -11.46 -11.29 7.78
#